data_AF-A1ZPJ0-F1
#
_entry.id   AF-A1ZPJ0-F1
#
_cell.length_a   1.000
_cell.length_b   1.000
_cell.length_c   1.000
_cell.angle_alpha   90.00
_cell.angle_beta   90.00
_cell.angle_gamma   90.00
#
_symmetry.space_group_name_H-M   'P 1'
#
loop_
_entity.id
_entity.type
_entity.pdbx_description
1 polymer ?
#
loop_
_entity_poly.entity_id
_entity_poly.type
_entity_poly.pdbx_seq_one_letter_code
_entity_poly.pdbx_strand_id
1 'polypeptide(L)'
;MTQQEILDRFGSLEKLITDTNFRNALKKDPRKALAQELSGVTIPDNVSLIVHENTTNEMHIILLPDAEVSGEDMPDDDPMEVVLDKAMADKSFKDLLMIDPKGVLAKELPDFYVPDEFKVYFHENTATEWHLLIPSLETEDEDGELSEDELEAVAGGAGRRRRRRRRGPHIGRRRGGKGPRCRKRRFR
;
A
#
# COMPACT_ATOMS: atom_id res chain seq x y z
N MET A 1 12.77 26.06 -0.66
CA MET A 1 12.06 25.17 -1.60
C MET A 1 10.64 25.66 -1.74
N THR A 2 10.10 25.61 -2.95
CA THR A 2 8.69 25.89 -3.23
C THR A 2 7.82 24.69 -2.83
N GLN A 3 6.49 24.89 -2.78
CA GLN A 3 5.54 23.78 -2.59
C GLN A 3 5.71 22.72 -3.69
N GLN A 4 5.82 23.15 -4.94
CA GLN A 4 5.95 22.27 -6.10
C GLN A 4 7.20 21.39 -6.01
N GLU A 5 8.36 21.98 -5.74
CA GLU A 5 9.62 21.21 -5.57
C GLU A 5 9.53 20.13 -4.49
N ILE A 6 8.73 20.35 -3.44
CA ILE A 6 8.52 19.36 -2.38
C ILE A 6 7.61 18.23 -2.86
N LEU A 7 6.55 18.56 -3.58
CA LEU A 7 5.59 17.59 -4.14
C LEU A 7 6.24 16.74 -5.23
N ASP A 8 7.06 17.33 -6.10
CA ASP A 8 7.80 16.59 -7.14
C ASP A 8 8.78 15.60 -6.51
N ARG A 9 9.58 16.06 -5.54
CA ARG A 9 10.51 15.19 -4.81
C ARG A 9 9.78 14.09 -4.04
N PHE A 10 8.57 14.35 -3.56
CA PHE A 10 7.74 13.36 -2.90
C PHE A 10 7.23 12.33 -3.91
N GLY A 11 6.68 12.77 -5.04
CA GLY A 11 6.16 11.89 -6.09
C GLY A 11 7.23 10.98 -6.69
N SER A 12 8.50 11.43 -6.74
CA SER A 12 9.63 10.64 -7.21
C SER A 12 10.19 9.62 -6.20
N LEU A 13 9.59 9.48 -5.01
CA LEU A 13 10.10 8.54 -4.00
C LEU A 13 9.69 7.11 -4.35
N GLU A 14 10.66 6.28 -4.76
CA GLU A 14 10.45 4.83 -4.95
C GLU A 14 9.93 4.12 -3.69
N LYS A 15 10.23 4.68 -2.50
CA LYS A 15 9.72 4.20 -1.21
C LYS A 15 8.20 4.26 -1.10
N LEU A 16 7.53 5.10 -1.88
CA LEU A 16 6.06 5.12 -1.93
C LEU A 16 5.52 3.79 -2.43
N ILE A 17 6.25 3.09 -3.30
CA ILE A 17 5.86 1.80 -3.88
C ILE A 17 6.44 0.66 -3.05
N THR A 18 7.70 0.77 -2.62
CA THR A 18 8.46 -0.37 -2.08
C THR A 18 8.49 -0.48 -0.55
N ASP A 19 8.19 0.59 0.19
CA ASP A 19 8.36 0.64 1.65
C ASP A 19 7.02 0.82 2.39
N THR A 20 6.43 -0.30 2.80
CA THR A 20 5.19 -0.33 3.59
C THR A 20 5.32 0.39 4.94
N ASN A 21 6.51 0.40 5.57
CA ASN A 21 6.71 1.12 6.83
C ASN A 21 6.65 2.63 6.62
N PHE A 22 7.28 3.11 5.54
CA PHE A 22 7.20 4.51 5.14
C PHE A 22 5.77 4.92 4.77
N ARG A 23 5.05 4.12 3.99
CA ARG A 23 3.61 4.36 3.67
C ARG A 23 2.77 4.51 4.95
N ASN A 24 2.96 3.61 5.92
CA ASN A 24 2.24 3.68 7.21
C ASN A 24 2.66 4.88 8.05
N ALA A 25 3.94 5.26 8.03
CA ALA A 25 4.43 6.45 8.71
C ALA A 25 3.83 7.73 8.11
N LEU A 26 3.75 7.81 6.77
CA LEU A 26 3.13 8.93 6.06
C LEU A 26 1.66 9.11 6.45
N LYS A 27 0.87 8.04 6.46
CA LYS A 27 -0.56 8.10 6.86
C LYS A 27 -0.75 8.54 8.30
N LYS A 28 0.21 8.25 9.18
CA LYS A 28 0.13 8.56 10.62
C LYS A 28 0.60 9.96 10.95
N ASP A 29 1.74 10.37 10.41
CA ASP A 29 2.37 11.67 10.65
C ASP A 29 3.19 12.06 9.41
N PRO A 30 2.52 12.63 8.38
CA PRO A 30 3.15 12.91 7.10
C PRO A 30 4.29 13.90 7.22
N ARG A 31 4.15 14.90 8.10
CA ARG A 31 5.16 15.93 8.33
C ARG A 31 6.45 15.31 8.86
N LYS A 32 6.34 14.44 9.86
CA LYS A 32 7.50 13.74 10.43
C LYS A 32 8.12 12.76 9.44
N ALA A 33 7.30 12.00 8.72
CA ALA A 33 7.79 11.04 7.74
C ALA A 33 8.58 11.73 6.61
N LEU A 34 8.04 12.84 6.07
CA LEU A 34 8.75 13.62 5.04
C LEU A 34 10.03 14.26 5.57
N ALA A 35 10.03 14.79 6.79
CA ALA A 35 11.23 15.40 7.38
C ALA A 35 12.38 14.39 7.59
N GLN A 36 12.07 13.10 7.74
CA GLN A 36 13.08 12.03 7.86
C GLN A 36 13.67 11.62 6.51
N GLU A 37 12.86 11.66 5.45
CA GLU A 37 13.28 11.21 4.11
C GLU A 37 13.87 12.34 3.27
N LEU A 38 13.20 13.50 3.25
CA LEU A 38 13.57 14.61 2.39
C LEU A 38 14.46 15.59 3.16
N SER A 39 15.77 15.39 3.02
CA SER A 39 16.75 16.35 3.54
C SER A 39 16.56 17.74 2.90
N GLY A 40 16.64 18.77 3.74
CA GLY A 40 16.51 20.18 3.33
C GLY A 40 15.07 20.67 3.11
N VAL A 41 14.06 19.82 3.33
CA VAL A 41 12.66 20.23 3.23
C VAL A 41 12.18 20.81 4.57
N THR A 42 11.61 22.01 4.51
CA THR A 42 10.95 22.65 5.66
C THR A 42 9.52 22.95 5.26
N ILE A 43 8.58 22.18 5.80
CA ILE A 43 7.14 22.41 5.58
C ILE A 43 6.69 23.47 6.59
N PRO A 44 6.04 24.56 6.18
CA PRO A 44 5.55 25.58 7.12
C PRO A 44 4.53 25.00 8.11
N ASP A 45 4.51 25.46 9.36
CA ASP A 45 3.62 24.91 10.41
C ASP A 45 2.14 25.21 10.16
N ASN A 46 1.84 26.25 9.36
CA ASN A 46 0.49 26.62 8.95
C ASN A 46 -0.05 25.77 7.78
N VAL A 47 0.72 24.80 7.29
CA VAL A 47 0.31 23.89 6.22
C VAL A 47 -0.24 22.59 6.82
N SER A 48 -1.46 22.25 6.43
CA SER A 48 -2.07 20.94 6.66
C SER A 48 -1.63 19.97 5.57
N LEU A 49 -1.18 18.78 5.97
CA LEU A 49 -0.81 17.71 5.05
C LEU A 49 -1.88 16.62 5.10
N ILE A 50 -2.45 16.29 3.95
CA ILE A 50 -3.51 15.28 3.82
C ILE A 50 -3.01 14.17 2.92
N VAL A 51 -2.94 12.95 3.43
CA VAL A 51 -2.47 11.80 2.67
C VAL A 51 -3.66 11.02 2.12
N HIS A 52 -3.66 10.80 0.81
CA HIS A 52 -4.60 9.94 0.09
C HIS A 52 -3.84 8.73 -0.46
N GLU A 53 -4.48 7.57 -0.48
CA GLU A 53 -3.90 6.36 -1.04
C GLU A 53 -4.83 5.82 -2.10
N ASN A 54 -4.30 5.56 -3.29
CA ASN A 54 -5.03 4.83 -4.31
C ASN A 54 -5.15 3.36 -3.91
N THR A 55 -6.32 2.78 -4.16
CA THR A 55 -6.59 1.36 -3.94
C THR A 55 -7.20 0.76 -5.19
N THR A 56 -7.46 -0.55 -5.16
CA THR A 56 -8.15 -1.25 -6.25
C THR A 56 -9.58 -0.74 -6.50
N ASN A 57 -10.19 -0.03 -5.54
CA ASN A 57 -11.56 0.44 -5.62
C ASN A 57 -11.69 1.97 -5.58
N GLU A 58 -10.61 2.71 -5.31
CA GLU A 58 -10.66 4.16 -5.32
C GLU A 58 -9.38 4.82 -5.84
N MET A 59 -9.56 5.88 -6.61
CA MET A 59 -8.50 6.71 -7.17
C MET A 59 -8.67 8.15 -6.69
N HIS A 60 -7.57 8.74 -6.27
CA HIS A 60 -7.45 10.12 -5.90
C HIS A 60 -6.57 10.84 -6.91
N ILE A 61 -7.04 11.99 -7.38
CA ILE A 61 -6.34 12.87 -8.31
C ILE A 61 -6.19 14.22 -7.64
N ILE A 62 -4.99 14.81 -7.73
CA ILE A 62 -4.67 16.08 -7.09
C ILE A 62 -4.44 17.12 -8.19
N LEU A 63 -5.23 18.18 -8.18
CA LEU A 63 -5.08 19.36 -9.01
C LEU A 63 -4.00 20.25 -8.38
N LEU A 64 -2.95 20.54 -9.15
CA LEU A 64 -1.87 21.41 -8.74
C LEU A 64 -2.14 22.84 -9.26
N PRO A 65 -2.01 23.88 -8.41
CA PRO A 65 -2.41 25.24 -8.76
C PRO A 65 -1.52 25.91 -9.83
N ASP A 66 -0.34 25.37 -10.12
CA ASP A 66 0.57 25.87 -11.14
C ASP A 66 0.88 24.77 -12.16
N ALA A 67 0.62 25.11 -13.43
CA ALA A 67 0.88 24.30 -14.60
C ALA A 67 2.39 24.19 -14.86
N GLU A 68 3.08 23.41 -14.03
CA GLU A 68 4.30 22.71 -14.43
C GLU A 68 4.11 21.25 -14.01
N VAL A 69 3.02 20.64 -14.49
CA VAL A 69 3.03 19.19 -14.68
C VAL A 69 4.14 18.95 -15.70
N SER A 70 5.34 18.68 -15.21
CA SER A 70 6.42 18.13 -16.03
C SER A 70 5.97 16.75 -16.46
N GLY A 71 5.19 16.71 -17.54
CA GLY A 71 4.83 15.51 -18.29
C GLY A 71 6.04 14.96 -19.02
N GLU A 72 7.14 14.69 -18.30
CA GLU A 72 8.30 14.06 -18.92
C GLU A 72 8.10 12.54 -19.08
N ASP A 73 7.07 11.94 -18.45
CA ASP A 73 6.81 10.49 -18.50
C ASP A 73 5.35 10.09 -18.79
N MET A 74 4.41 11.02 -18.94
CA MET A 74 3.07 10.68 -19.44
C MET A 74 3.06 10.79 -20.97
N PRO A 75 2.49 9.83 -21.70
CA PRO A 75 2.37 9.94 -23.14
C PRO A 75 1.54 11.19 -23.47
N ASP A 76 1.99 12.01 -24.43
CA ASP A 76 1.31 13.26 -24.89
C ASP A 76 -0.16 13.05 -25.32
N ASP A 77 -0.65 11.80 -25.35
CA ASP A 77 -2.00 11.40 -25.72
C ASP A 77 -2.85 10.94 -24.51
N ASP A 78 -2.43 11.15 -23.25
CA ASP A 78 -3.24 10.74 -22.10
C ASP A 78 -4.54 11.57 -22.03
N PRO A 79 -5.73 10.95 -22.20
CA PRO A 79 -7.00 11.68 -22.22
C PRO A 79 -7.29 12.40 -20.89
N MET A 80 -6.73 11.93 -19.77
CA MET A 80 -6.90 12.59 -18.47
C MET A 80 -6.21 13.94 -18.41
N GLU A 81 -5.10 14.14 -19.13
CA GLU A 81 -4.38 15.41 -19.15
C GLU A 81 -5.27 16.55 -19.66
N VAL A 82 -6.04 16.30 -20.72
CA VAL A 82 -7.02 17.25 -21.28
C VAL A 82 -8.07 17.67 -20.24
N VAL A 83 -8.50 16.73 -19.38
CA VAL A 83 -9.47 17.02 -18.31
C VAL A 83 -8.83 17.87 -17.22
N LEU A 84 -7.57 17.59 -16.86
CA LEU A 84 -6.82 18.35 -15.86
C LEU A 84 -6.60 19.79 -16.34
N ASP A 85 -6.14 19.97 -17.57
CA ASP A 85 -5.96 21.29 -18.18
C ASP A 85 -7.25 22.10 -18.20
N LYS A 86 -8.37 21.45 -18.57
CA LYS A 86 -9.68 22.09 -18.57
C LYS A 86 -10.14 22.47 -17.16
N ALA A 87 -9.86 21.64 -16.15
CA ALA A 87 -10.14 21.97 -14.76
C ALA A 87 -9.30 23.13 -14.22
N MET A 88 -8.07 23.28 -14.71
CA MET A 88 -7.24 24.42 -14.35
C MET A 88 -7.68 25.71 -15.05
N ALA A 89 -8.15 25.63 -16.29
CA ALA A 89 -8.61 26.78 -17.06
C ALA A 89 -10.03 27.25 -16.73
N ASP A 90 -10.94 26.33 -16.40
CA ASP A 90 -12.36 26.61 -16.13
C ASP A 90 -12.75 26.23 -14.71
N LYS A 91 -12.95 27.26 -13.88
CA LYS A 91 -13.40 27.09 -12.49
C LYS A 91 -14.77 26.39 -12.37
N SER A 92 -15.71 26.66 -13.28
CA SER A 92 -17.03 26.03 -13.23
C SER A 92 -16.93 24.54 -13.57
N PHE A 93 -16.06 24.20 -14.51
CA PHE A 93 -15.73 22.81 -14.82
C PHE A 93 -15.06 22.11 -13.62
N LYS A 94 -14.09 22.76 -12.97
CA LYS A 94 -13.45 22.25 -11.76
C LYS A 94 -14.45 21.98 -10.63
N ASP A 95 -15.34 22.93 -10.36
CA ASP A 95 -16.36 22.79 -9.32
C ASP A 95 -17.29 21.61 -9.63
N LEU A 96 -17.65 21.39 -10.90
CA LEU A 96 -18.41 20.21 -11.33
C LEU A 96 -17.62 18.90 -11.17
N LEU A 97 -16.34 18.91 -11.53
CA LEU A 97 -15.44 17.76 -11.42
C LEU A 97 -15.25 17.32 -9.95
N MET A 98 -15.23 18.26 -9.02
CA MET A 98 -15.18 17.98 -7.59
C MET A 98 -16.50 17.41 -7.04
N ILE A 99 -17.64 17.71 -7.65
CA ILE A 99 -18.97 17.26 -7.20
C ILE A 99 -19.34 15.91 -7.81
N ASP A 100 -19.18 15.73 -9.12
CA ASP A 100 -19.55 14.54 -9.87
C ASP A 100 -18.42 14.12 -10.84
N PRO A 101 -17.30 13.62 -10.30
CA PRO A 101 -16.14 13.31 -11.12
C PRO A 101 -16.44 12.25 -12.17
N LYS A 102 -17.18 11.20 -11.81
CA LYS A 102 -17.54 10.12 -12.76
C LYS A 102 -18.43 10.63 -13.88
N GLY A 103 -19.43 11.46 -13.57
CA GLY A 103 -20.31 12.03 -14.58
C GLY A 103 -19.62 13.03 -15.50
N VAL A 104 -18.62 13.77 -14.99
CA VAL A 104 -17.79 14.66 -15.81
C VAL A 104 -16.84 13.85 -16.71
N LEU A 105 -16.13 12.87 -16.14
CA LEU A 105 -15.21 12.01 -16.90
C LEU A 105 -15.94 11.24 -18.00
N ALA A 106 -17.12 10.67 -17.72
CA ALA A 106 -17.91 9.95 -18.72
C ALA A 106 -18.41 10.84 -19.89
N LYS A 107 -18.49 12.17 -19.68
CA LYS A 107 -18.89 13.13 -20.73
C LYS A 107 -17.72 13.59 -21.56
N GLU A 108 -16.59 13.88 -20.91
CA GLU A 108 -15.40 14.41 -21.58
C GLU A 108 -14.60 13.31 -22.25
N LEU A 109 -14.55 12.12 -21.64
CA LEU A 109 -13.74 10.98 -22.05
C LEU A 109 -14.64 9.76 -22.33
N PRO A 110 -15.28 9.67 -23.51
CA PRO A 110 -16.21 8.60 -23.83
C PRO A 110 -15.56 7.20 -23.87
N ASP A 111 -14.26 7.14 -24.15
CA ASP A 111 -13.49 5.89 -24.19
C ASP A 111 -12.90 5.52 -22.81
N PHE A 112 -13.02 6.40 -21.81
CA PHE A 112 -12.56 6.16 -20.46
C PHE A 112 -13.68 5.55 -19.60
N TYR A 113 -13.56 4.27 -19.30
CA TYR A 113 -14.54 3.54 -18.50
C TYR A 113 -14.13 3.48 -17.02
N VAL A 114 -14.97 4.01 -16.15
CA VAL A 114 -14.84 3.86 -14.69
C VAL A 114 -15.92 2.90 -14.19
N PRO A 115 -15.57 1.74 -13.62
CA PRO A 115 -16.55 0.81 -13.07
C PRO A 115 -17.47 1.46 -12.02
N ASP A 116 -18.73 1.05 -11.94
CA ASP A 116 -19.72 1.65 -11.03
C ASP A 116 -19.28 1.64 -9.56
N GLU A 117 -18.65 0.54 -9.13
CA GLU A 117 -18.16 0.35 -7.76
C GLU A 117 -16.88 1.14 -7.47
N PHE A 118 -16.18 1.61 -8.51
CA PHE A 118 -14.95 2.36 -8.39
C PHE A 118 -15.23 3.83 -8.06
N LYS A 119 -14.49 4.39 -7.10
CA LYS A 119 -14.65 5.77 -6.65
C LYS A 119 -13.51 6.64 -7.17
N VAL A 120 -13.85 7.84 -7.62
CA VAL A 120 -12.87 8.82 -8.09
C VAL A 120 -13.05 10.07 -7.25
N TYR A 121 -11.95 10.61 -6.74
CA TYR A 121 -11.94 11.84 -5.97
C TYR A 121 -10.92 12.81 -6.54
N PHE A 122 -11.34 14.06 -6.70
CA PHE A 122 -10.45 15.16 -7.04
C PHE A 122 -10.21 16.02 -5.83
N HIS A 123 -8.95 16.39 -5.62
CA HIS A 123 -8.49 17.27 -4.56
C HIS A 123 -7.75 18.44 -5.16
N GLU A 124 -7.69 19.57 -4.46
CA GLU A 124 -6.94 20.75 -4.92
C GLU A 124 -5.89 21.13 -3.89
N ASN A 125 -4.64 21.24 -4.35
CA ASN A 125 -3.59 21.79 -3.53
C ASN A 125 -3.72 23.29 -3.41
N THR A 126 -3.66 23.80 -2.18
CA THR A 126 -3.70 25.23 -1.87
C THR A 126 -2.45 25.65 -1.11
N ALA A 127 -2.28 26.94 -0.83
CA ALA A 127 -1.14 27.45 -0.07
C ALA A 127 -1.07 26.92 1.38
N THR A 128 -2.19 26.44 1.92
CA THR A 128 -2.29 25.97 3.32
C THR A 128 -2.69 24.51 3.45
N GLU A 129 -3.13 23.87 2.37
CA GLU A 129 -3.57 22.48 2.37
C GLU A 129 -2.90 21.74 1.23
N TRP A 130 -2.01 20.81 1.58
CA TRP A 130 -1.26 20.00 0.62
C TRP A 130 -1.72 18.55 0.72
N HIS A 131 -2.30 18.07 -0.36
CA HIS A 131 -2.64 16.70 -0.60
C HIS A 131 -1.39 15.96 -1.10
N LEU A 132 -1.16 14.77 -0.55
CA LEU A 132 -0.08 13.86 -0.89
C LEU A 132 -0.71 12.55 -1.37
N LEU A 133 -0.28 12.06 -2.52
CA LEU A 133 -0.81 10.83 -3.10
C LEU A 133 0.16 9.67 -2.88
N ILE A 134 -0.33 8.59 -2.29
CA ILE A 134 0.35 7.31 -2.28
C ILE A 134 -0.25 6.47 -3.42
N PRO A 135 0.56 6.02 -4.41
CA PRO A 135 0.08 5.15 -5.46
C PRO A 135 -0.40 3.82 -4.87
N SER A 136 -1.34 3.15 -5.55
CA SER A 136 -1.72 1.80 -5.18
C SER A 136 -0.48 0.91 -5.26
N LEU A 137 -0.36 -0.02 -4.32
CA LEU A 137 0.47 -1.18 -4.61
C LEU A 137 -0.26 -1.86 -5.75
N GLU A 138 0.36 -1.93 -6.92
CA GLU A 138 0.01 -2.98 -7.88
C GLU A 138 0.32 -4.27 -7.13
N THR A 139 -0.67 -4.83 -6.45
CA THR A 139 -0.55 -6.21 -6.05
C THR A 139 -0.48 -6.96 -7.36
N GLU A 140 0.63 -7.65 -7.58
CA GLU A 140 0.89 -8.53 -8.72
C GLU A 140 -0.07 -9.74 -8.67
N ASP A 141 -1.37 -9.49 -8.51
CA ASP A 141 -2.47 -10.45 -8.47
C ASP A 141 -2.91 -10.86 -9.88
N GLU A 142 -2.03 -10.73 -10.89
CA GLU A 142 -2.12 -11.53 -12.12
C GLU A 142 -1.04 -12.62 -12.20
N ASP A 143 0.02 -12.60 -11.37
CA ASP A 143 1.09 -13.61 -11.41
C ASP A 143 1.52 -14.16 -10.02
N GLY A 144 0.79 -13.91 -8.94
CA GLY A 144 0.88 -14.72 -7.72
C GLY A 144 2.28 -14.84 -7.08
N GLU A 145 3.16 -13.85 -7.27
CA GLU A 145 4.43 -13.78 -6.59
C GLU A 145 4.20 -13.26 -5.17
N LEU A 146 4.03 -14.21 -4.24
CA LEU A 146 4.07 -13.92 -2.81
C LEU A 146 5.41 -13.27 -2.46
N SER A 147 5.39 -12.26 -1.59
CA SER A 147 6.61 -11.67 -1.05
C SER A 147 7.48 -12.75 -0.36
N GLU A 148 8.81 -12.58 -0.30
CA GLU A 148 9.72 -13.56 0.33
C GLU A 148 9.30 -13.92 1.78
N ASP A 149 8.76 -12.94 2.53
CA ASP A 149 8.24 -13.13 3.88
C ASP A 149 6.98 -14.03 3.93
N GLU A 150 6.10 -13.93 2.92
CA GLU A 150 4.93 -14.78 2.79
C GLU A 150 5.29 -16.19 2.28
N LEU A 151 6.29 -16.31 1.41
CA LEU A 151 6.86 -17.59 0.99
C LEU A 151 7.45 -18.38 2.18
N GLU A 152 8.13 -17.72 3.12
CA GLU A 152 8.68 -18.38 4.31
C GLU A 152 7.58 -18.95 5.22
N ALA A 153 6.46 -18.26 5.34
CA ALA A 153 5.30 -18.71 6.11
C ALA A 153 4.63 -19.97 5.52
N VAL A 154 4.65 -20.13 4.20
CA VAL A 154 4.07 -21.29 3.50
C VAL A 154 5.00 -22.51 3.51
N ALA A 155 6.33 -22.30 3.47
CA ALA A 155 7.32 -23.39 3.51
C ALA A 155 7.57 -23.95 4.93
N GLY A 156 7.14 -23.25 5.98
CA GLY A 156 7.30 -23.60 7.39
C GLY A 156 6.37 -24.71 7.93
N GLY A 157 6.18 -25.81 7.20
CA GLY A 157 5.39 -26.95 7.65
C GLY A 157 5.91 -27.58 8.96
N ALA A 158 5.17 -27.38 10.05
CA ALA A 158 5.48 -27.89 11.39
C ALA A 158 5.47 -29.42 11.50
N GLY A 159 6.59 -30.05 11.16
CA GLY A 159 6.89 -31.46 11.49
C GLY A 159 7.43 -31.62 12.91
N ARG A 160 6.58 -31.49 13.93
CA ARG A 160 6.92 -31.96 15.28
C ARG A 160 7.18 -33.47 15.25
N ARG A 161 8.39 -33.84 15.69
CA ARG A 161 8.85 -35.09 16.35
C ARG A 161 9.94 -35.83 15.54
N ARG A 162 11.19 -35.68 16.00
CA ARG A 162 11.84 -36.67 16.89
C ARG A 162 13.22 -36.15 17.33
N ARG A 163 13.32 -35.74 18.60
CA ARG A 163 14.60 -35.54 19.29
C ARG A 163 15.44 -36.81 19.13
N ARG A 164 16.65 -36.67 18.59
CA ARG A 164 17.69 -37.70 18.66
C ARG A 164 18.91 -37.14 19.39
N ARG A 165 19.30 -37.90 20.45
CA ARG A 165 20.66 -38.06 21.04
C ARG A 165 21.05 -36.95 22.04
N ARG A 166 21.64 -37.20 23.23
CA ARG A 166 22.54 -38.30 23.69
C ARG A 166 22.82 -38.21 25.23
N ARG A 167 23.22 -39.35 25.85
CA ARG A 167 23.98 -39.58 27.14
C ARG A 167 23.23 -39.30 28.47
N GLY A 168 22.96 -40.26 29.38
CA GLY A 168 23.83 -41.10 30.24
C GLY A 168 23.73 -40.59 31.72
N PRO A 169 23.96 -41.32 32.84
CA PRO A 169 24.50 -42.67 33.07
C PRO A 169 23.70 -43.59 34.03
N HIS A 170 24.26 -44.78 34.28
CA HIS A 170 23.82 -45.88 35.15
C HIS A 170 23.57 -45.52 36.62
N ILE A 171 22.46 -46.02 37.20
CA ILE A 171 22.36 -46.38 38.63
C ILE A 171 21.38 -47.56 38.75
N GLY A 172 21.84 -48.67 39.33
CA GLY A 172 21.12 -49.93 39.35
C GLY A 172 20.06 -50.06 40.45
N ARG A 173 19.22 -51.10 40.33
CA ARG A 173 19.05 -52.16 41.35
C ARG A 173 18.02 -53.20 40.89
N ARG A 174 18.38 -54.46 41.09
CA ARG A 174 17.52 -55.66 41.01
C ARG A 174 16.46 -55.67 42.12
N ARG A 175 15.34 -56.35 41.84
CA ARG A 175 14.46 -57.21 42.68
C ARG A 175 13.03 -56.96 42.19
N GLY A 176 12.27 -57.92 41.66
CA GLY A 176 11.96 -59.24 42.22
C GLY A 176 10.52 -59.19 42.74
N GLY A 177 9.59 -59.94 42.12
CA GLY A 177 8.20 -60.09 42.59
C GLY A 177 7.22 -60.26 41.41
N LYS A 178 6.95 -61.48 40.94
CA LYS A 178 5.82 -62.35 41.34
C LYS A 178 4.44 -61.67 41.23
N GLY A 179 3.64 -62.11 40.25
CA GLY A 179 2.18 -61.91 40.19
C GLY A 179 1.59 -62.55 38.93
N PRO A 180 0.40 -63.17 38.96
CA PRO A 180 0.25 -64.54 38.43
C PRO A 180 -0.40 -64.70 37.05
N ARG A 181 -0.21 -65.93 36.56
CA ARG A 181 -0.85 -66.59 35.41
C ARG A 181 -2.37 -66.73 35.58
N CYS A 182 -3.10 -66.73 34.46
CA CYS A 182 -4.31 -67.51 34.12
C CYS A 182 -5.15 -66.69 33.12
N ARG A 183 -5.94 -67.22 32.19
CA ARG A 183 -6.12 -68.54 31.56
C ARG A 183 -7.05 -68.23 30.37
N LYS A 184 -6.81 -68.91 29.25
CA LYS A 184 -7.80 -69.42 28.28
C LYS A 184 -9.03 -68.56 27.95
N ARG A 185 -9.24 -68.34 26.65
CA ARG A 185 -10.39 -68.94 25.96
C ARG A 185 -10.13 -69.03 24.45
N ARG A 186 -10.32 -70.26 23.95
CA ARG A 186 -10.37 -70.65 22.54
C ARG A 186 -11.72 -70.26 21.93
N PHE A 187 -11.76 -70.44 20.60
CA PHE A 187 -12.91 -70.61 19.71
C PHE A 187 -13.42 -69.29 19.13
N ARG A 188 -13.59 -69.15 17.81
CA ARG A 188 -13.91 -70.17 16.79
C ARG A 188 -13.20 -69.86 15.48
#